data_AF-A0A965HCD2-F1
#
_entry.id   AF-A0A965HCD2-F1
#
_cell.length_a   1.000
_cell.length_b   1.000
_cell.length_c   1.000
_cell.angle_alpha   90.00
_cell.angle_beta   90.00
_cell.angle_gamma   90.00
#
_symmetry.space_group_name_H-M   'P 1'
#
loop_
_entity.id
_entity.type
_entity.pdbx_description
1 polymer ?
#
loop_
_entity_poly.entity_id
_entity_poly.type
_entity_poly.pdbx_seq_one_letter_code
_entity_poly.pdbx_strand_id
1 'polypeptide(L)'
;LRTIKPLDIPAILGSVAKTNRVVIVEENKPYAGWGAQVAYEIQHRSFDDLDAPIERVTGLDTPQPYARVLEQAVMPSADRVIEAVRKTLA
;
A
#
# COMPACT_ATOMS: atom_id res chain seq x y z
N LEU A 1 -9.53 -2.17 -2.07
CA LEU A 1 -10.41 -1.13 -2.64
C LEU A 1 -11.24 -1.75 -3.77
N ARG A 2 -12.48 -1.27 -3.99
CA ARG A 2 -13.34 -1.82 -5.07
C ARG A 2 -13.18 -1.07 -6.39
N THR A 3 -12.97 0.25 -6.32
CA THR A 3 -12.84 1.14 -7.49
C THR A 3 -11.55 1.92 -7.40
N ILE A 4 -10.73 1.88 -8.45
CA ILE A 4 -9.47 2.66 -8.54
C ILE A 4 -9.77 4.09 -9.01
N LYS A 5 -10.70 4.25 -9.96
CA LYS A 5 -11.11 5.55 -10.48
C LYS A 5 -12.62 5.60 -10.73
N PRO A 6 -13.37 6.51 -10.08
CA PRO A 6 -12.91 7.41 -9.02
C PRO A 6 -12.58 6.66 -7.71
N LEU A 7 -11.55 7.13 -7.00
CA LEU A 7 -11.16 6.58 -5.70
C LEU A 7 -12.13 7.06 -4.60
N ASP A 8 -12.50 6.18 -3.69
CA ASP A 8 -13.33 6.51 -2.53
C ASP A 8 -12.49 7.22 -1.44
N ILE A 9 -12.15 8.48 -1.71
CA ILE A 9 -11.34 9.31 -0.83
C ILE A 9 -11.98 9.48 0.55
N PRO A 10 -13.29 9.80 0.69
CA PRO A 10 -13.88 10.01 2.02
C PRO A 10 -13.75 8.79 2.94
N ALA A 11 -13.97 7.58 2.42
CA ALA A 11 -13.83 6.36 3.22
C ALA A 11 -12.39 6.13 3.69
N ILE A 12 -11.41 6.39 2.83
CA ILE A 12 -9.98 6.22 3.14
C ILE A 12 -9.57 7.23 4.22
N LEU A 13 -9.85 8.52 4.03
CA LEU A 13 -9.48 9.57 4.96
C LEU A 13 -10.16 9.40 6.33
N GLY A 14 -11.42 8.98 6.35
CA GLY A 14 -12.13 8.67 7.60
C GLY A 14 -11.48 7.53 8.40
N SER A 15 -10.90 6.54 7.71
CA SER A 15 -10.12 5.49 8.36
C SER A 15 -8.76 6.01 8.84
N VAL A 16 -8.07 6.82 8.04
CA VAL A 16 -6.74 7.38 8.38
C VAL A 16 -6.84 8.24 9.63
N ALA A 17 -7.82 9.15 9.71
CA ALA A 17 -8.04 9.99 10.88
C ALA A 17 -8.30 9.20 12.17
N LYS A 18 -8.78 7.94 12.05
CA LYS A 18 -9.01 7.06 13.20
C LYS A 18 -7.77 6.25 13.60
N THR A 19 -6.93 5.84 12.65
CA THR A 19 -5.82 4.89 12.90
C THR A 19 -4.44 5.52 12.86
N ASN A 20 -4.32 6.71 12.26
CA ASN A 20 -3.11 7.52 12.10
C ASN A 20 -1.95 6.82 11.34
N ARG A 21 -2.17 5.61 10.83
CA ARG A 21 -1.19 4.73 10.18
C ARG A 21 -1.82 4.04 8.99
N VAL A 22 -1.04 3.86 7.93
CA VAL A 22 -1.52 3.31 6.66
C VAL A 22 -0.50 2.35 6.09
N VAL A 23 -0.99 1.17 5.67
CA VAL A 23 -0.26 0.22 4.83
C VAL A 23 -1.08 -0.04 3.58
N ILE A 24 -0.48 0.17 2.40
CA ILE A 24 -1.12 -0.07 1.11
C ILE A 24 -0.57 -1.38 0.54
N VAL A 25 -1.46 -2.27 0.10
CA VAL A 25 -1.09 -3.55 -0.51
C VAL A 25 -1.59 -3.58 -1.95
N GLU A 26 -0.69 -3.82 -2.90
CA GLU A 26 -1.00 -3.96 -4.32
C GLU A 26 -0.12 -5.02 -4.98
N GLU A 27 -0.60 -5.66 -6.04
CA GLU A 27 0.17 -6.66 -6.80
C GLU A 27 1.07 -6.03 -7.86
N ASN A 28 0.82 -4.77 -8.23
CA ASN A 28 1.60 -4.05 -9.22
C ASN A 28 3.02 -3.77 -8.74
N LYS A 29 3.85 -3.28 -9.66
CA LYS A 29 5.21 -2.85 -9.40
C LYS A 29 5.23 -1.55 -8.60
N PRO A 30 6.29 -1.31 -7.81
CA PRO A 30 6.33 -0.16 -6.91
C PRO A 30 6.37 1.18 -7.64
N TYR A 31 6.98 1.21 -8.82
CA TYR A 31 7.05 2.40 -9.66
C TYR A 31 5.76 2.58 -10.47
N ALA A 32 5.17 3.77 -10.39
CA ALA A 32 3.91 4.13 -11.06
C ALA A 32 2.71 3.18 -10.78
N GLY A 33 2.77 2.38 -9.70
CA GLY A 33 1.64 1.60 -9.20
C GLY A 33 0.51 2.51 -8.68
N TRP A 34 -0.72 1.99 -8.63
CA TRP A 34 -1.87 2.80 -8.16
C TRP A 34 -1.77 3.09 -6.66
N GLY A 35 -1.06 2.24 -5.90
CA GLY A 35 -0.77 2.50 -4.49
C GLY A 35 0.04 3.79 -4.29
N ALA A 36 0.81 4.23 -5.28
CA ALA A 36 1.49 5.53 -5.25
C ALA A 36 0.49 6.70 -5.29
N GLN A 37 -0.56 6.60 -6.12
CA GLN A 37 -1.62 7.63 -6.15
C GLN A 37 -2.39 7.68 -4.84
N VAL A 38 -2.72 6.52 -4.25
CA VAL A 38 -3.43 6.46 -2.96
C VAL A 38 -2.57 7.08 -1.86
N ALA A 39 -1.28 6.76 -1.81
CA ALA A 39 -0.35 7.36 -0.85
C ALA A 39 -0.29 8.89 -1.01
N TYR A 40 -0.21 9.38 -2.26
CA TYR A 40 -0.22 10.80 -2.55
C TYR A 40 -1.51 11.49 -2.08
N GLU A 41 -2.69 10.93 -2.38
CA GLU A 41 -3.96 11.54 -1.97
C GLU A 41 -4.12 11.61 -0.44
N ILE A 42 -3.65 10.59 0.28
CA ILE A 42 -3.66 10.59 1.75
C ILE A 42 -2.69 11.64 2.28
N GLN A 43 -1.43 11.64 1.83
CA GLN A 43 -0.44 12.62 2.26
C GLN A 43 -0.86 14.05 1.91
N HIS A 44 -1.48 14.27 0.76
CA HIS A 44 -1.87 15.62 0.33
C HIS A 44 -3.05 16.17 1.13
N ARG A 45 -3.96 15.30 1.62
CA ARG A 45 -5.22 15.73 2.26
C ARG A 45 -5.26 15.55 3.78
N SER A 46 -4.42 14.69 4.33
CA SER A 46 -4.50 14.20 5.72
C SER A 46 -3.09 13.93 6.25
N PHE A 47 -2.14 14.82 5.92
CA PHE A 47 -0.76 14.73 6.41
C PHE A 47 -0.70 14.80 7.94
N ASP A 48 -1.45 15.73 8.53
CA ASP A 48 -1.42 15.98 9.97
C ASP A 48 -2.00 14.82 10.81
N ASP A 49 -2.80 13.96 10.19
CA ASP A 49 -3.34 12.76 10.84
C ASP A 49 -2.34 11.60 10.84
N LEU A 50 -1.22 11.66 10.11
CA LEU A 50 -0.27 10.56 9.99
C LEU A 50 0.79 10.59 11.10
N ASP A 51 0.83 9.54 11.92
CA ASP A 51 1.85 9.33 12.95
C ASP A 51 3.14 8.67 12.40
N ALA A 52 3.05 8.07 11.21
CA ALA A 52 4.14 7.33 10.59
C ALA A 52 4.09 7.44 9.05
N PRO A 53 5.22 7.26 8.36
CA PRO A 53 5.24 7.15 6.91
C PRO A 53 4.31 6.04 6.40
N ILE A 54 3.69 6.28 5.24
CA ILE A 54 2.83 5.28 4.58
C ILE A 54 3.72 4.17 4.00
N GLU A 55 3.52 2.94 4.46
CA GLU A 55 4.20 1.77 3.92
C GLU A 55 3.44 1.19 2.72
N ARG A 56 4.18 0.73 1.70
CA ARG A 56 3.62 0.11 0.50
C ARG A 56 4.19 -1.28 0.30
N VAL A 57 3.32 -2.28 0.28
CA VAL A 57 3.64 -3.67 -0.03
C VAL A 57 3.21 -3.95 -1.46
N THR A 58 4.20 -4.06 -2.34
CA THR A 58 4.01 -4.24 -3.78
C THR A 58 4.59 -5.57 -4.24
N GLY A 59 4.31 -5.94 -5.49
CA GLY A 59 5.14 -6.92 -6.19
C GLY A 59 6.60 -6.47 -6.25
N LEU A 60 7.55 -7.41 -6.32
CA LEU A 60 8.96 -7.06 -6.55
C LEU A 60 9.15 -6.38 -7.90
N ASP A 61 10.12 -5.45 -8.00
CA ASP A 61 10.39 -4.66 -9.20
C ASP A 61 11.17 -5.46 -10.26
N THR A 62 10.53 -6.50 -10.77
CA THR A 62 11.08 -7.42 -11.76
C THR A 62 9.99 -7.83 -12.76
N PRO A 63 10.32 -8.24 -13.99
CA PRO A 63 9.36 -8.91 -14.87
C PRO A 63 8.71 -10.11 -14.17
N GLN A 64 7.45 -10.40 -14.53
CA GLN A 64 6.74 -11.53 -13.94
C GLN A 64 7.35 -12.85 -14.40
N PRO A 65 7.83 -13.71 -13.50
CA PRO A 65 8.41 -14.99 -13.86
C PRO A 65 7.31 -16.06 -14.09
N TYR A 66 7.57 -17.00 -15.00
CA TYR A 66 6.66 -18.11 -15.27
C TYR A 66 6.71 -19.21 -14.19
N ALA A 67 7.89 -19.47 -13.63
CA ALA A 67 8.05 -20.52 -12.64
C ALA A 67 7.29 -20.18 -11.35
N ARG A 68 6.36 -21.06 -10.95
CA ARG A 68 5.46 -20.85 -9.80
C ARG A 68 6.18 -20.42 -8.51
N VAL A 69 7.34 -21.00 -8.22
CA VAL A 69 8.13 -20.66 -7.03
C VAL A 69 8.61 -19.21 -7.09
N LEU A 70 9.03 -18.73 -8.26
CA LEU A 70 9.47 -17.35 -8.45
C LEU A 70 8.28 -16.39 -8.49
N GLU A 71 7.16 -16.79 -9.08
CA GLU A 71 5.92 -16.00 -9.06
C GLU A 71 5.50 -15.72 -7.62
N GLN A 72 5.43 -16.75 -6.77
CA GLN A 72 5.07 -16.61 -5.36
C GLN A 72 6.04 -15.70 -4.59
N ALA A 73 7.33 -15.73 -4.94
CA ALA A 73 8.33 -14.85 -4.32
C ALA A 73 8.18 -13.39 -4.75
N VAL A 74 7.71 -13.13 -5.97
CA VAL A 74 7.50 -11.77 -6.50
C VAL A 74 6.22 -11.15 -5.93
N MET A 75 5.17 -11.94 -5.71
CA MET A 75 3.89 -11.46 -5.21
C MET A 75 3.96 -10.95 -3.76
N PRO A 76 3.09 -10.00 -3.38
CA PRO A 76 2.85 -9.68 -1.97
C PRO A 76 2.44 -10.93 -1.18
N SER A 77 2.93 -11.06 0.05
CA SER A 77 2.58 -12.16 0.95
C SER A 77 2.08 -11.63 2.30
N ALA A 78 1.33 -12.47 3.03
CA ALA A 78 0.83 -12.12 4.35
C ALA A 78 1.98 -11.71 5.31
N ASP A 79 3.10 -12.41 5.26
CA ASP A 79 4.27 -12.11 6.09
C ASP A 79 4.85 -10.71 5.78
N ARG A 80 4.96 -10.34 4.50
CA ARG A 80 5.41 -9.01 4.08
C ARG A 80 4.44 -7.91 4.52
N VAL A 81 3.14 -8.19 4.51
CA VAL A 81 2.11 -7.26 5.03
C VAL A 81 2.25 -7.08 6.54
N ILE A 82 2.42 -8.17 7.30
CA ILE A 82 2.62 -8.11 8.75
C ILE A 82 3.90 -7.33 9.09
N GLU A 83 4.99 -7.56 8.35
CA GLU A 83 6.24 -6.82 8.53
C GLU A 83 6.05 -5.31 8.29
N ALA A 84 5.37 -4.92 7.20
CA ALA A 84 5.08 -3.52 6.91
C ALA A 84 4.19 -2.88 7.98
N VAL A 85 3.16 -3.58 8.48
CA VAL A 85 2.33 -3.08 9.59
C VAL A 85 3.17 -2.87 10.84
N ARG A 86 4.05 -3.82 11.20
CA ARG A 86 4.95 -3.67 12.35
C ARG A 86 5.88 -2.46 12.20
N LYS A 87 6.39 -2.18 11.00
CA LYS A 87 7.22 -0.98 10.74
C LYS A 87 6.48 0.32 11.04
N THR A 88 5.18 0.40 10.77
CA THR A 88 4.37 1.59 11.08
C THR A 88 4.04 1.76 12.57
N LEU A 89 4.21 0.72 13.38
CA LEU A 89 3.93 0.72 14.82
C LEU A 89 5.17 0.93 15.69
N ALA A 90 6.36 0.85 15.09
CA ALA A 90 7.64 0.94 15.77
C ALA A 90 8.05 2.38 16.10
#